data_AF-A0A2Y8ZT70-F1
#
_entry.id   AF-A0A2Y8ZT70-F1
#
_cell.length_a   1.000
_cell.length_b   1.000
_cell.length_c   1.000
_cell.angle_alpha   90.00
_cell.angle_beta   90.00
_cell.angle_gamma   90.00
#
_symmetry.space_group_name_H-M   'P 1'
#
loop_
_entity.id
_entity.type
_entity.pdbx_description
1 polymer ?
#
loop_
_entity_poly.entity_id
_entity_poly.type
_entity_poly.pdbx_seq_one_letter_code
_entity_poly.pdbx_strand_id
1 'polypeptide(L)'
;MDRNDPARHVAGTSTNTAFAQLLGYRQTGGIVLFSPGEQGYTCPVHAHPSGDRFDGLKWSEYNACVWCPVCDRDYPSALCTGLTCDDPAALERAIEVFISTVRDAPRRP
;
A
#
# COMPACT_ATOMS: atom_id res chain seq x y z
N MET A 1 7.54 12.56 28.73
CA MET A 1 6.61 11.41 28.80
C MET A 1 5.31 11.89 28.22
N ASP A 2 5.03 11.54 26.97
CA ASP A 2 3.67 11.36 26.46
C ASP A 2 3.81 10.57 25.16
N ARG A 3 3.37 9.31 25.16
CA ARG A 3 3.57 8.31 24.09
C ARG A 3 2.28 7.95 23.34
N ASN A 4 1.24 8.77 23.41
CA ASN A 4 -0.06 8.44 22.81
C ASN A 4 -0.58 9.58 21.92
N ASP A 5 0.14 9.84 20.82
CA ASP A 5 -0.41 10.59 19.68
C ASP A 5 -0.57 9.65 18.48
N PRO A 6 -1.80 9.21 18.13
CA PRO A 6 -2.06 8.31 17.00
C PRO A 6 -1.84 8.97 15.63
N ALA A 7 -1.51 10.27 15.57
CA ALA A 7 -1.18 10.98 14.33
C ALA A 7 0.30 10.84 13.91
N ARG A 8 1.16 10.22 14.73
CA ARG A 8 2.59 10.02 14.45
C ARG A 8 2.95 8.54 14.39
N HIS A 9 2.53 7.87 13.32
CA HIS A 9 3.42 6.85 12.77
C HIS A 9 4.62 7.59 12.16
N VAL A 10 5.70 7.63 12.92
CA VAL A 10 7.02 7.93 12.40
C VAL A 10 7.30 6.87 11.34
N ALA A 11 7.50 7.28 10.08
CA ALA A 11 8.06 6.40 9.07
C ALA A 11 9.38 5.81 9.60
N GLY A 12 9.54 4.49 9.53
CA GLY A 12 10.60 3.75 10.23
C GLY A 12 10.07 3.16 11.54
N THR A 13 9.60 1.93 11.58
CA THR A 13 10.26 0.74 11.04
C THR A 13 9.22 -0.29 10.61
N SER A 14 8.82 -0.32 9.34
CA SER A 14 8.53 -1.65 8.81
C SER A 14 9.84 -2.45 8.76
N THR A 15 9.79 -3.69 9.23
CA THR A 15 10.92 -4.62 9.25
C THR A 15 11.10 -5.34 7.92
N ASN A 16 10.34 -5.00 6.88
CA ASN A 16 10.37 -5.70 5.61
C ASN A 16 11.54 -5.22 4.73
N THR A 17 12.74 -5.68 5.09
CA THR A 17 13.99 -5.40 4.38
C THR A 17 13.96 -5.85 2.92
N ALA A 18 13.15 -6.85 2.57
CA ALA A 18 13.00 -7.30 1.19
C ALA A 18 12.31 -6.24 0.31
N PHE A 19 11.27 -5.55 0.80
CA PHE A 19 10.67 -4.45 0.04
C PHE A 19 11.62 -3.28 -0.14
N ALA A 20 12.37 -2.92 0.91
CA ALA A 20 13.39 -1.87 0.80
C ALA A 20 14.45 -2.22 -0.25
N GLN A 21 14.92 -3.47 -0.29
CA GLN A 21 15.94 -3.91 -1.26
C GLN A 21 15.42 -3.99 -2.69
N LEU A 22 14.18 -4.45 -2.89
CA LEU A 22 13.63 -4.69 -4.22
C LEU A 22 12.98 -3.46 -4.84
N LEU A 23 12.30 -2.65 -4.02
CA LEU A 23 11.45 -1.55 -4.49
C LEU A 23 11.96 -0.18 -4.04
N GLY A 24 12.81 -0.13 -3.02
CA GLY A 24 13.30 1.10 -2.42
C GLY A 24 12.23 1.83 -1.60
N TYR A 25 12.61 3.00 -1.09
CA TYR A 25 11.74 3.86 -0.30
C TYR A 25 10.98 4.86 -1.17
N ARG A 26 9.74 5.14 -0.77
CA ARG A 26 8.91 6.21 -1.33
C ARG A 26 9.54 7.54 -0.94
N GLN A 27 9.69 8.43 -1.92
CA GLN A 27 10.20 9.77 -1.67
C GLN A 27 9.30 10.52 -0.68
N THR A 28 9.86 10.89 0.46
CA THR A 28 9.18 11.69 1.48
C THR A 28 9.31 13.18 1.14
N GLY A 29 8.21 13.93 1.23
CA GLY A 29 8.20 15.39 1.00
C GLY A 29 7.21 15.90 -0.05
N GLY A 30 6.54 15.01 -0.78
CA GLY A 30 5.41 15.36 -1.64
C GLY A 30 4.09 15.45 -0.87
N ILE A 31 3.17 16.28 -1.37
CA ILE A 31 1.79 16.32 -0.87
C ILE A 31 1.06 15.06 -1.38
N VAL A 32 0.66 14.19 -0.46
CA VAL A 32 -0.24 13.07 -0.77
C VAL A 32 -1.66 13.63 -0.83
N LEU A 33 -2.22 13.71 -2.04
CA LEU A 33 -3.56 14.29 -2.26
C LEU A 33 -4.70 13.34 -1.89
N PHE A 34 -4.48 12.03 -2.03
CA PHE A 34 -5.48 11.01 -1.78
C PHE A 34 -4.84 9.81 -1.06
N SER A 35 -5.53 9.29 -0.06
CA SER A 35 -5.22 8.02 0.59
C SER A 35 -5.45 6.84 -0.37
N PRO A 36 -4.87 5.66 -0.10
CA PRO A 36 -5.18 4.45 -0.84
C PRO A 36 -6.67 4.08 -0.82
N GLY A 37 -7.35 4.23 0.33
CA GLY A 37 -8.78 3.91 0.44
C GLY A 37 -9.64 4.75 -0.52
N GLU A 38 -9.35 6.04 -0.63
CA GLU A 38 -10.02 6.96 -1.57
C GLU A 38 -9.79 6.57 -3.04
N GLN A 39 -8.68 5.89 -3.33
CA GLN A 39 -8.32 5.38 -4.65
C GLN A 39 -8.81 3.95 -4.91
N GLY A 40 -9.64 3.40 -4.02
CA GLY A 40 -10.25 2.08 -4.19
C GLY A 40 -9.36 0.91 -3.77
N TYR A 41 -8.27 1.16 -3.05
CA TYR A 41 -7.49 0.08 -2.44
C TYR A 41 -8.19 -0.46 -1.18
N THR A 42 -8.05 -1.76 -0.95
CA THR A 42 -8.58 -2.54 0.17
C THR A 42 -7.50 -3.46 0.73
N CYS A 43 -7.60 -3.81 2.01
CA CYS A 43 -6.64 -4.76 2.59
C CYS A 43 -6.90 -6.17 2.04
N PRO A 44 -5.90 -6.90 1.55
CA PRO A 44 -6.10 -8.24 0.99
C PRO A 44 -6.53 -9.30 2.02
N VAL A 45 -6.40 -9.02 3.32
CA VAL A 45 -6.71 -10.00 4.40
C VAL A 45 -8.13 -9.85 4.93
N HIS A 46 -8.61 -8.62 5.05
CA HIS A 46 -9.89 -8.31 5.69
C HIS A 46 -10.71 -7.32 4.84
N ALA A 47 -10.56 -7.39 3.51
CA ALA A 47 -11.46 -6.72 2.59
C ALA A 47 -12.89 -7.06 3.00
N HIS A 48 -13.63 -6.07 3.48
CA HIS A 48 -15.00 -6.30 3.92
C HIS A 48 -15.85 -6.59 2.67
N PRO A 49 -16.53 -7.74 2.59
CA PRO A 49 -17.40 -8.07 1.46
C PRO A 49 -18.62 -7.13 1.37
N SER A 50 -18.86 -6.26 2.36
CA SER A 50 -20.00 -5.33 2.40
C SER A 50 -19.80 -4.05 1.58
N GLY A 51 -18.64 -3.81 0.97
CA GLY A 51 -18.38 -2.59 0.19
C GLY A 51 -18.13 -1.33 1.04
N ASP A 52 -18.08 -1.48 2.37
CA ASP A 52 -17.63 -0.41 3.26
C ASP A 52 -16.13 -0.19 3.04
N ARG A 53 -15.80 0.97 2.47
CA ARG A 53 -14.41 1.37 2.23
C ARG A 53 -13.71 1.53 3.58
N PHE A 54 -12.71 0.70 3.83
CA PHE A 54 -11.83 0.92 4.97
C PHE A 54 -10.85 2.06 4.64
N ASP A 55 -11.23 3.29 5.00
CA ASP A 55 -10.44 4.51 4.76
C ASP A 55 -9.15 4.60 5.62
N GLY A 56 -8.84 3.56 6.41
CA GLY A 56 -7.65 3.54 7.27
C GLY A 56 -6.36 3.14 6.56
N LEU A 57 -6.39 2.69 5.30
CA LEU A 57 -5.17 2.35 4.56
C LEU A 57 -4.29 3.58 4.35
N LYS A 58 -2.97 3.42 4.46
CA LYS A 58 -2.00 4.49 4.23
C LYS A 58 -0.98 4.07 3.17
N TRP A 59 -0.42 5.04 2.47
CA TRP A 59 0.72 4.75 1.61
C TRP A 59 1.89 4.25 2.45
N SER A 60 2.49 3.13 2.03
CA SER A 60 3.69 2.60 2.66
C SER A 60 4.88 3.54 2.45
N GLU A 61 5.83 3.47 3.38
CA GLU A 61 7.17 4.03 3.20
C GLU A 61 7.95 3.34 2.07
N TYR A 62 7.56 2.14 1.66
CA TYR A 62 8.12 1.48 0.49
C TYR A 62 7.33 1.81 -0.77
N ASN A 63 8.05 1.77 -1.88
CA ASN A 63 7.46 1.91 -3.18
C ASN A 63 6.52 0.76 -3.51
N ALA A 64 5.43 1.08 -4.20
CA ALA A 64 4.41 0.11 -4.63
C ALA A 64 3.80 -0.75 -3.51
N CYS A 65 3.88 -0.26 -2.27
CA CYS A 65 3.22 -0.88 -1.13
C CYS A 65 2.17 0.05 -0.52
N VAL A 66 1.18 -0.56 0.12
CA VAL A 66 0.17 0.06 0.97
C VAL A 66 0.32 -0.55 2.36
N TRP A 67 0.29 0.30 3.39
CA TRP A 67 0.33 -0.13 4.78
C TRP A 67 -1.08 -0.19 5.35
N CYS A 68 -1.38 -1.28 6.05
CA CYS A 68 -2.63 -1.46 6.75
C CYS A 68 -2.42 -1.31 8.27
N PRO A 69 -3.08 -0.36 8.94
CA PRO A 69 -2.96 -0.18 10.39
C PRO A 69 -3.58 -1.30 11.22
N VAL A 70 -4.54 -2.05 10.66
CA VAL A 70 -5.22 -3.14 11.38
C VAL A 70 -4.36 -4.39 11.38
N CYS A 71 -3.76 -4.73 10.24
CA CYS A 71 -2.81 -5.83 10.12
C CYS A 71 -1.41 -5.49 10.66
N ASP A 72 -1.12 -4.19 10.81
CA ASP A 72 0.22 -3.66 11.06
C ASP A 72 1.27 -4.21 10.07
N ARG A 73 0.96 -4.12 8.77
CA ARG A 73 1.78 -4.73 7.71
C ARG A 73 1.68 -3.99 6.38
N ASP A 74 2.78 -4.02 5.62
CA ASP A 74 2.86 -3.61 4.22
C ASP A 74 2.47 -4.72 3.26
N TYR A 75 1.63 -4.37 2.29
CA TYR A 75 1.22 -5.24 1.20
C TYR A 75 1.57 -4.60 -0.15
N PRO A 76 1.96 -5.41 -1.16
CA PRO A 76 2.03 -4.93 -2.53
C PRO A 76 0.69 -4.33 -2.94
N SER A 77 0.70 -3.11 -3.50
CA SER A 77 -0.52 -2.40 -3.89
C SER A 77 -1.33 -3.19 -4.91
N ALA A 78 -0.68 -4.00 -5.75
CA ALA A 78 -1.32 -4.90 -6.70
C ALA A 78 -2.26 -5.93 -6.03
N LEU A 79 -1.98 -6.34 -4.79
CA LEU A 79 -2.86 -7.25 -4.04
C LEU A 79 -4.03 -6.51 -3.37
N CYS A 80 -3.94 -5.18 -3.29
CA CYS A 80 -4.87 -4.35 -2.56
C CYS A 80 -5.98 -3.78 -3.46
N THR A 81 -6.06 -4.12 -4.75
CA THR A 81 -7.04 -3.54 -5.68
C THR A 81 -8.42 -4.23 -5.67
N GLY A 82 -8.72 -5.03 -4.64
CA GLY A 82 -9.97 -5.80 -4.58
C GLY A 82 -9.97 -6.96 -5.58
N LEU A 83 -8.88 -7.73 -5.62
CA LEU A 83 -8.75 -8.93 -6.43
C LEU A 83 -9.73 -10.02 -5.97
N THR A 84 -10.98 -9.94 -6.43
CA THR A 84 -11.79 -11.15 -6.58
C THR A 84 -11.47 -11.71 -7.96
N CYS A 85 -11.09 -12.99 -8.03
CA CYS A 85 -10.84 -13.76 -9.26
C CYS A 85 -11.99 -13.68 -10.27
N ASP A 86 -13.14 -13.24 -9.80
CA ASP A 86 -14.41 -13.15 -10.50
C ASP A 86 -14.60 -11.82 -11.27
N ASP A 87 -13.70 -10.83 -11.08
CA ASP A 87 -13.64 -9.59 -11.89
C ASP A 87 -12.36 -9.58 -12.76
N PRO A 88 -12.45 -9.93 -14.06
CA PRO A 88 -11.34 -9.89 -14.99
C PRO A 88 -10.70 -8.50 -15.11
N ALA A 89 -11.46 -7.42 -14.92
CA ALA A 89 -10.94 -6.07 -15.00
C ALA A 89 -10.11 -5.70 -13.75
N ALA A 90 -10.46 -6.24 -12.58
CA ALA A 90 -9.64 -6.09 -11.37
C ALA A 90 -8.30 -6.83 -11.50
N LEU A 91 -8.31 -8.00 -12.13
CA LEU A 91 -7.10 -8.78 -12.40
C LEU A 91 -6.16 -8.04 -13.36
N GLU A 92 -6.66 -7.52 -14.48
CA GLU A 92 -5.88 -6.69 -15.42
C GLU A 92 -5.24 -5.49 -14.71
N ARG A 93 -6.00 -4.74 -13.90
CA ARG A 93 -5.46 -3.61 -13.11
C ARG A 93 -4.35 -4.03 -12.15
N ALA A 94 -4.50 -5.17 -11.47
CA ALA A 94 -3.45 -5.67 -10.57
C ALA A 94 -2.17 -6.04 -11.33
N ILE A 95 -2.30 -6.66 -12.50
CA ILE A 95 -1.19 -6.99 -13.38
C ILE A 95 -0.48 -5.71 -13.84
N GLU A 96 -1.22 -4.68 -14.27
CA GLU A 96 -0.65 -3.38 -14.65
C GLU A 96 0.11 -2.70 -13.50
N VAL A 97 -0.46 -2.73 -12.29
CA VAL A 97 0.19 -2.19 -11.08
C VAL A 97 1.47 -2.97 -10.75
N PHE A 98 1.45 -4.30 -10.88
CA PHE A 98 2.65 -5.11 -10.67
C PHE A 98 3.73 -4.84 -11.73
N ILE A 99 3.35 -4.82 -13.01
CA ILE A 99 4.30 -4.58 -14.12
C ILE A 99 4.91 -3.18 -14.02
N SER A 100 4.13 -2.14 -13.73
CA SER A 100 4.66 -0.78 -13.55
C SER A 100 5.65 -0.70 -12.40
N THR A 101 5.34 -1.35 -11.28
CA THR A 101 6.24 -1.48 -10.13
C THR A 101 7.58 -2.10 -10.51
N VAL A 102 7.56 -3.24 -11.21
CA VAL A 102 8.77 -3.96 -11.64
C VAL A 102 9.57 -3.13 -12.64
N ARG A 103 8.91 -2.44 -13.58
CA ARG A 103 9.57 -1.56 -14.57
C ARG A 103 10.25 -0.35 -13.94
N ASP A 104 9.68 0.17 -12.86
CA ASP A 104 10.22 1.33 -12.17
C ASP A 104 11.34 0.98 -11.20
N ALA A 105 11.39 -0.24 -10.68
CA ALA A 105 12.39 -0.66 -9.69
C ALA A 105 13.85 -0.36 -10.10
N PRO A 106 14.32 -0.64 -11.34
CA PRO A 106 15.69 -0.33 -11.76
C PRO A 106 15.98 1.16 -11.97
N ARG A 107 14.93 1.99 -12.07
CA ARG A 107 15.03 3.43 -12.34
C ARG A 107 15.07 4.27 -11.07
N ARG A 108 14.88 3.65 -9.91
CA ARG A 108 14.90 4.30 -8.61
C ARG A 108 16.35 4.28 -8.10
N PRO A 109 16.95 5.45 -7.82
CA PRO A 109 18.35 5.58 -7.41
C PRO A 109 18.63 4.92 -6.06
#